data_AF-A0A383A3T9-F1
#
_entry.id   AF-A0A383A3T9-F1
#
_cell.length_a   1.000
_cell.length_b   1.000
_cell.length_c   1.000
_cell.angle_alpha   90.00
_cell.angle_beta   90.00
_cell.angle_gamma   90.00
#
_symmetry.space_group_name_H-M   'P 1'
#
loop_
_entity.id
_entity.type
_entity.pdbx_description
1 polymer ?
#
loop_
_entity_poly.entity_id
_entity_poly.type
_entity_poly.pdbx_seq_one_letter_code
_entity_poly.pdbx_strand_id
1 'polypeptide(L)'
;MVKVFPFRGLRPIPEKAAEVASPPYDVLNAQEAKEIVKSHPDSFLRINKAECEYDDGIDPHSETVYKKAKENLLSFIKNGLMIQDEQPCFYIYRLTINNQCQTGLCCVMSIEDYNNGIIKKHEYTRPDKVEDRANHIEYLEAQVGPVFSIFRNNSEISDLFEQLTQMN
;
A
#
# COMPACT_ATOMS: atom_id res chain seq x y z
N MET A 1 11.66 -18.12 -14.58
CA MET A 1 12.10 -17.03 -13.68
C MET A 1 10.91 -16.12 -13.50
N VAL A 2 10.68 -15.58 -12.29
CA VAL A 2 9.54 -14.69 -12.04
C VAL A 2 9.74 -13.38 -12.80
N LYS A 3 8.70 -12.93 -13.51
CA LYS A 3 8.68 -11.66 -14.24
C LYS A 3 8.20 -10.55 -13.32
N VAL A 4 8.97 -9.47 -13.28
CA VAL A 4 8.66 -8.24 -12.55
C VAL A 4 8.63 -7.05 -13.51
N PHE A 5 7.78 -6.08 -13.24
CA PHE A 5 7.54 -4.94 -14.12
C PHE A 5 7.56 -3.62 -13.32
N PRO A 6 8.08 -2.54 -13.92
CA PRO A 6 7.96 -1.21 -13.33
C PRO A 6 6.51 -0.70 -13.47
N PHE A 7 6.16 0.31 -12.69
CA PHE A 7 4.84 0.94 -12.74
C PHE A 7 4.91 2.42 -12.40
N ARG A 8 3.89 3.18 -12.78
CA ARG A 8 3.75 4.60 -12.40
C ARG A 8 3.11 4.69 -11.02
N GLY A 9 3.94 4.76 -9.99
CA GLY A 9 3.52 4.83 -8.61
C GLY A 9 2.80 6.13 -8.31
N LEU A 10 1.67 6.02 -7.61
CA LEU A 10 1.03 7.12 -6.92
C LEU A 10 1.55 7.14 -5.48
N ARG A 11 2.33 8.16 -5.12
CA ARG A 11 3.05 8.24 -3.85
C ARG A 11 2.89 9.63 -3.22
N PRO A 12 3.04 9.76 -1.89
CA PRO A 12 3.12 11.06 -1.27
C PRO A 12 4.27 11.89 -1.83
N ILE A 13 4.11 13.22 -1.85
CA ILE A 13 5.27 14.10 -1.99
C ILE A 13 6.20 13.95 -0.77
N PRO A 14 7.52 14.12 -0.91
CA PRO A 14 8.46 13.90 0.19
C PRO A 14 8.10 14.67 1.47
N GLU A 15 7.62 15.90 1.33
CA GLU A 15 7.26 16.80 2.42
C GLU A 15 5.97 16.40 3.15
N LYS A 16 5.18 15.47 2.59
CA LYS A 16 3.92 14.97 3.14
C LYS A 16 3.94 13.48 3.48
N ALA A 17 5.08 12.82 3.25
CA ALA A 17 5.17 11.38 3.40
C ALA A 17 4.87 10.91 4.83
N ALA A 18 5.31 11.66 5.83
CA ALA A 18 5.09 11.32 7.24
C ALA A 18 3.62 11.50 7.66
N GLU A 19 2.97 12.56 7.17
CA GLU A 19 1.56 12.87 7.46
C GLU A 19 0.61 11.90 6.76
N VAL A 20 0.95 11.47 5.54
CA VAL A 20 0.16 10.49 4.79
C VAL A 20 0.34 9.09 5.36
N ALA A 21 1.53 8.73 5.87
CA ALA A 21 1.76 7.39 6.41
C ALA A 21 0.75 7.01 7.49
N SER A 22 0.40 5.72 7.53
CA SER A 22 -0.51 5.17 8.54
C SER A 22 -0.04 3.83 9.07
N PRO A 23 -0.50 3.42 10.26
CA PRO A 23 -0.44 2.03 10.67
C PRO A 23 -1.18 1.12 9.67
N PRO A 24 -0.90 -0.20 9.67
CA PRO A 24 -1.71 -1.16 8.94
C PRO A 24 -3.20 -1.06 9.34
N TYR A 25 -4.10 -1.19 8.36
CA TYR A 25 -5.53 -1.01 8.60
C TYR A 25 -6.15 -2.15 9.41
N ASP A 26 -5.56 -3.33 9.37
CA ASP A 26 -6.02 -4.56 9.99
C ASP A 26 -5.62 -4.69 11.47
N VAL A 27 -4.76 -3.80 11.96
CA VAL A 27 -4.38 -3.72 13.38
C VAL A 27 -5.17 -2.67 14.16
N LEU A 28 -6.10 -1.96 13.51
CA LEU A 28 -6.90 -0.89 14.11
C LEU A 28 -8.41 -1.16 13.98
N ASN A 29 -9.14 -0.92 15.05
CA ASN A 29 -10.60 -0.82 14.97
C ASN A 29 -11.05 0.56 14.44
N ALA A 30 -12.35 0.69 14.09
CA ALA A 30 -12.88 1.92 13.50
C ALA A 30 -12.71 3.16 14.41
N GLN A 31 -12.88 2.98 15.72
CA GLN A 31 -12.76 4.06 16.68
C GLN A 31 -11.31 4.54 16.82
N GLU A 32 -10.34 3.62 16.89
CA GLU A 32 -8.91 3.95 16.94
C GLU A 32 -8.49 4.73 15.69
N ALA A 33 -8.93 4.28 14.51
CA ALA A 33 -8.66 4.99 13.26
C ALA A 33 -9.30 6.38 13.22
N LYS A 34 -10.52 6.53 13.75
CA LYS A 34 -11.22 7.82 13.85
C LYS A 34 -10.46 8.80 14.74
N GLU A 35 -9.93 8.35 15.88
CA GLU A 35 -9.11 9.20 16.75
C GLU A 35 -7.78 9.60 16.10
N ILE A 36 -7.13 8.69 15.36
CA ILE A 36 -5.91 9.01 14.61
C ILE A 36 -6.23 10.06 13.54
N VAL A 37 -7.28 9.87 12.74
CA VAL A 37 -7.64 10.79 11.65
C VAL A 37 -8.03 12.18 12.16
N LYS A 38 -8.64 12.30 13.34
CA LYS A 38 -8.93 13.61 13.97
C LYS A 38 -7.66 14.44 14.21
N SER A 39 -6.57 13.78 14.62
CA SER A 39 -5.28 14.44 14.87
C SER A 39 -4.38 14.49 13.65
N HIS A 40 -4.57 13.58 12.69
CA HIS A 40 -3.79 13.44 11.46
C HIS A 40 -4.75 13.37 10.25
N PRO A 41 -5.29 14.53 9.81
CA PRO A 41 -6.35 14.57 8.79
C PRO A 41 -5.88 14.16 7.39
N ASP A 42 -4.58 14.07 7.16
CA ASP A 42 -3.97 13.60 5.91
C ASP A 42 -3.55 12.13 5.99
N SER A 43 -3.87 11.40 7.07
CA SER A 43 -3.53 9.99 7.23
C SER A 43 -4.18 9.10 6.17
N PHE A 44 -3.43 8.14 5.62
CA PHE A 44 -3.92 7.17 4.64
C PHE A 44 -5.02 6.23 5.20
N LEU A 45 -5.27 6.23 6.51
CA LEU A 45 -6.44 5.55 7.10
C LEU A 45 -7.76 6.06 6.52
N ARG A 46 -7.81 7.32 6.08
CA ARG A 46 -9.00 7.86 5.39
C ARG A 46 -9.32 7.12 4.09
N ILE A 47 -8.33 6.45 3.49
CA ILE A 47 -8.48 5.68 2.25
C ILE A 47 -8.62 4.19 2.57
N ASN A 48 -7.71 3.64 3.39
CA ASN A 48 -7.68 2.20 3.70
C ASN A 48 -8.74 1.77 4.72
N LYS A 49 -9.32 2.71 5.47
CA LYS A 49 -10.24 2.46 6.57
C LYS A 49 -11.29 3.58 6.65
N ALA A 50 -11.90 3.87 5.49
CA ALA A 50 -12.78 5.03 5.27
C ALA A 50 -14.04 5.03 6.15
N GLU A 51 -14.42 3.91 6.77
CA GLU A 51 -15.49 3.86 7.76
C GLU A 51 -15.22 4.74 8.99
N CYS A 52 -13.96 5.11 9.25
CA CYS A 52 -13.59 6.02 10.34
C CYS A 52 -14.15 7.44 10.19
N GLU A 53 -14.64 7.82 9.00
CA GLU A 53 -15.26 9.12 8.75
C GLU A 53 -16.77 9.16 8.99
N TYR A 54 -17.36 8.04 9.39
CA TYR A 54 -18.78 7.93 9.69
C TYR A 54 -19.04 7.73 11.18
N ASP A 55 -20.31 7.82 11.56
CA ASP A 55 -20.77 7.45 12.90
C ASP A 55 -20.77 5.94 13.09
N ASP A 56 -20.80 5.52 14.36
CA ASP A 56 -20.74 4.12 14.74
C ASP A 56 -21.90 3.32 14.14
N GLY A 57 -21.62 2.10 13.67
CA GLY A 57 -22.61 1.18 13.12
C GLY A 57 -22.75 1.21 11.59
N ILE A 58 -21.99 2.04 10.88
CA ILE A 58 -21.83 1.87 9.42
C ILE A 58 -21.20 0.50 9.13
N ASP A 59 -21.68 -0.18 8.09
CA ASP A 59 -21.03 -1.38 7.59
C ASP A 59 -19.73 -0.99 6.87
N PRO A 60 -18.54 -1.42 7.35
CA PRO A 60 -17.26 -1.11 6.72
C PRO A 60 -17.15 -1.67 5.30
N HIS A 61 -17.95 -2.67 4.95
CA HIS A 61 -17.94 -3.31 3.64
C HIS A 61 -19.03 -2.78 2.70
N SER A 62 -19.67 -1.65 3.05
CA SER A 62 -20.71 -1.04 2.23
C SER A 62 -20.16 -0.22 1.07
N GLU A 63 -20.94 -0.13 -0.02
CA GLU A 63 -20.63 0.74 -1.18
C GLU A 63 -20.36 2.19 -0.77
N THR A 64 -21.06 2.70 0.24
CA THR A 64 -20.87 4.05 0.80
C THR A 64 -19.45 4.24 1.36
N VAL A 65 -18.91 3.24 2.05
CA VAL A 65 -17.55 3.29 2.59
C VAL A 65 -16.51 3.19 1.48
N TYR A 66 -16.70 2.32 0.48
CA TYR A 66 -15.79 2.24 -0.67
C TYR A 66 -15.77 3.52 -1.51
N LYS A 67 -16.93 4.14 -1.74
CA LYS A 67 -17.01 5.45 -2.42
C LYS A 67 -16.29 6.54 -1.63
N LYS A 68 -16.41 6.54 -0.31
CA LYS A 68 -15.68 7.48 0.56
C LYS A 68 -14.17 7.30 0.43
N ALA A 69 -13.67 6.07 0.41
CA ALA A 69 -12.25 5.80 0.17
C ALA A 69 -11.76 6.40 -1.16
N LYS A 70 -12.55 6.24 -2.24
CA LYS A 70 -12.26 6.84 -3.55
C LYS A 70 -12.26 8.36 -3.51
N GLU A 71 -13.28 8.97 -2.90
CA GLU A 71 -13.36 10.43 -2.72
C GLU A 71 -12.13 10.97 -1.98
N ASN A 72 -11.69 10.27 -0.93
CA ASN A 72 -10.53 10.65 -0.15
C ASN A 72 -9.23 10.55 -0.95
N LEU A 73 -9.02 9.49 -1.73
CA LEU A 73 -7.85 9.36 -2.59
C LEU A 73 -7.81 10.49 -3.64
N LEU A 74 -8.95 10.77 -4.29
CA LEU A 74 -9.03 11.87 -5.27
C LEU A 74 -8.77 13.23 -4.62
N SER A 75 -9.22 13.43 -3.37
CA SER A 75 -8.92 14.62 -2.58
C SER A 75 -7.42 14.75 -2.30
N PHE A 76 -6.74 13.66 -1.92
CA PHE A 76 -5.29 13.65 -1.67
C PHE A 76 -4.50 14.04 -2.93
N ILE A 77 -4.90 13.53 -4.08
CA ILE A 77 -4.31 13.88 -5.38
C ILE A 77 -4.57 15.36 -5.71
N LYS A 78 -5.84 15.79 -5.63
CA LYS A 78 -6.26 17.16 -5.97
C LYS A 78 -5.58 18.22 -5.08
N ASN A 79 -5.38 17.89 -3.81
CA ASN A 79 -4.75 18.79 -2.84
C ASN A 79 -3.21 18.74 -2.88
N GLY A 80 -2.63 17.95 -3.80
CA GLY A 80 -1.18 17.86 -3.98
C GLY A 80 -0.45 17.08 -2.88
N LEU A 81 -1.17 16.26 -2.08
CA LEU A 81 -0.55 15.38 -1.08
C LEU A 81 0.15 14.19 -1.74
N MET A 82 -0.37 13.74 -2.87
CA MET A 82 0.15 12.62 -3.64
C MET A 82 0.39 13.02 -5.10
N ILE A 83 1.44 12.45 -5.68
CA ILE A 83 1.83 12.64 -7.07
C ILE A 83 2.01 11.29 -7.75
N GLN A 84 1.66 11.23 -9.02
CA GLN A 84 1.93 10.06 -9.86
C GLN A 84 3.19 10.31 -10.68
N ASP A 85 4.13 9.35 -10.65
CA ASP A 85 5.33 9.43 -11.47
C ASP A 85 4.98 9.35 -12.97
N GLU A 86 5.63 10.16 -13.79
CA GLU A 86 5.34 10.28 -15.23
C GLU A 86 5.70 9.00 -16.01
N GLN A 87 6.77 8.34 -15.59
CA GLN A 87 7.31 7.14 -16.23
C GLN A 87 7.19 5.93 -15.31
N PRO A 88 7.04 4.72 -15.86
CA PRO A 88 7.12 3.51 -15.06
C PRO A 88 8.49 3.40 -14.36
N CYS A 89 8.46 3.23 -13.03
CA CYS A 89 9.66 3.08 -12.22
C CYS A 89 9.64 1.76 -11.43
N PHE A 90 10.82 1.33 -11.03
CA PHE A 90 11.00 0.42 -9.92
C PHE A 90 11.27 1.23 -8.66
N TYR A 91 10.71 0.81 -7.52
CA TYR A 91 10.83 1.55 -6.27
C TYR A 91 11.62 0.74 -5.26
N ILE A 92 12.55 1.39 -4.57
CA ILE A 92 13.23 0.78 -3.43
C ILE A 92 12.40 1.07 -2.18
N TYR A 93 12.05 0.01 -1.45
CA TYR A 93 11.39 0.09 -0.15
C TYR A 93 12.36 -0.33 0.94
N ARG A 94 12.53 0.49 1.97
CA ARG A 94 13.35 0.18 3.14
C ARG A 94 12.54 0.35 4.42
N LEU A 95 12.48 -0.72 5.21
CA LEU A 95 11.96 -0.71 6.57
C LEU A 95 13.13 -0.73 7.54
N THR A 96 13.16 0.21 8.48
CA THR A 96 14.19 0.27 9.53
C THR A 96 13.54 0.15 10.91
N ILE A 97 13.89 -0.88 11.67
CA ILE A 97 13.40 -1.10 13.04
C ILE A 97 14.59 -1.42 13.94
N ASN A 98 14.76 -0.71 15.05
CA ASN A 98 15.86 -0.93 16.02
C ASN A 98 17.26 -1.02 15.36
N ASN A 99 17.57 -0.11 14.43
CA ASN A 99 18.79 -0.08 13.61
C ASN A 99 19.00 -1.27 12.65
N GLN A 100 17.99 -2.12 12.46
CA GLN A 100 18.01 -3.18 11.45
C GLN A 100 17.20 -2.74 10.23
N CYS A 101 17.82 -2.85 9.05
CA CYS A 101 17.21 -2.47 7.78
C CYS A 101 16.82 -3.71 6.97
N GLN A 102 15.59 -3.72 6.45
CA GLN A 102 15.16 -4.62 5.39
C GLN A 102 14.89 -3.80 4.14
N THR A 103 15.65 -4.06 3.08
CA THR A 103 15.51 -3.34 1.80
C THR A 103 14.98 -4.31 0.75
N GLY A 104 14.01 -3.86 -0.03
CA GLY A 104 13.40 -4.65 -1.08
C GLY A 104 12.98 -3.79 -2.28
N LEU A 105 12.50 -4.48 -3.31
CA LEU A 105 11.98 -3.89 -4.53
C LEU A 105 10.46 -3.89 -4.49
N CYS A 106 9.84 -2.73 -4.64
CA CYS A 106 8.43 -2.61 -4.94
C CYS A 106 8.24 -2.57 -6.47
N CYS A 107 7.51 -3.55 -6.98
CA CYS A 107 7.30 -3.82 -8.40
C CYS A 107 5.98 -4.56 -8.62
N VAL A 108 5.53 -4.64 -9.87
CA VAL A 108 4.40 -5.47 -10.27
C VAL A 108 4.89 -6.85 -10.69
N MET A 109 4.16 -7.91 -10.34
CA MET A 109 4.54 -9.30 -10.66
C MET A 109 3.52 -9.94 -11.62
N SER A 110 3.98 -10.92 -12.41
CA SER A 110 3.12 -11.65 -13.34
C SER A 110 2.08 -12.54 -12.61
N ILE A 111 0.80 -12.34 -12.95
CA ILE A 111 -0.29 -13.22 -12.51
C ILE A 111 -0.12 -14.63 -13.10
N GLU A 112 0.43 -14.75 -14.31
CA GLU A 112 0.71 -16.04 -14.94
C GLU A 112 1.74 -16.84 -14.12
N ASP A 113 2.79 -16.18 -13.61
CA ASP A 113 3.80 -16.83 -12.77
C ASP A 113 3.23 -17.28 -11.42
N TYR A 114 2.25 -16.55 -10.89
CA TYR A 114 1.49 -16.96 -9.71
C TYR A 114 0.60 -18.17 -10.00
N ASN A 115 -0.17 -18.15 -11.09
CA ASN A 115 -1.06 -19.25 -11.49
C ASN A 115 -0.29 -20.54 -11.82
N ASN A 116 0.88 -20.40 -12.43
CA ASN A 116 1.78 -21.52 -12.74
C ASN A 116 2.60 -21.99 -11.53
N GLY A 117 2.38 -21.40 -10.34
CA GLY A 117 3.04 -21.79 -9.10
C GLY A 117 4.55 -21.50 -9.06
N ILE A 118 5.04 -20.57 -9.89
CA ILE A 118 6.42 -20.09 -9.84
C ILE A 118 6.58 -19.14 -8.65
N ILE A 119 5.61 -18.25 -8.43
CA ILE A 119 5.45 -17.50 -7.18
C ILE A 119 4.79 -18.44 -6.16
N LYS A 120 5.45 -18.67 -5.02
CA LYS A 120 4.99 -19.62 -4.00
C LYS A 120 4.10 -18.94 -2.97
N LYS A 121 2.97 -19.58 -2.67
CA LYS A 121 2.10 -19.23 -1.54
C LYS A 121 2.62 -19.90 -0.28
N HIS A 122 2.51 -19.22 0.85
CA HIS A 122 2.80 -19.81 2.17
C HIS A 122 1.52 -20.13 2.95
N GLU A 123 0.36 -19.59 2.54
CA GLU A 123 -0.95 -19.84 3.14
C GLU A 123 -2.10 -19.53 2.15
N TYR A 124 -3.33 -19.80 2.59
CA TYR A 124 -4.56 -19.39 1.91
C TYR A 124 -5.22 -18.25 2.68
N THR A 125 -5.68 -17.23 1.96
CA THR A 125 -6.45 -16.11 2.54
C THR A 125 -7.94 -16.46 2.61
N ARG A 126 -8.63 -15.97 3.63
CA ARG A 126 -10.07 -16.19 3.78
C ARG A 126 -10.87 -15.45 2.68
N PRO A 127 -11.92 -16.07 2.11
CA PRO A 127 -12.67 -15.48 1.00
C PRO A 127 -13.26 -14.09 1.29
N ASP A 128 -13.79 -13.87 2.50
CA ASP A 128 -14.35 -12.59 2.95
C ASP A 128 -13.31 -11.45 2.88
N LYS A 129 -12.08 -11.73 3.31
CA LYS A 129 -10.97 -10.77 3.24
C LYS A 129 -10.50 -10.50 1.81
N VAL A 130 -10.57 -11.51 0.94
CA VAL A 130 -10.22 -11.32 -0.49
C VAL A 130 -11.27 -10.47 -1.19
N GLU A 131 -12.56 -10.74 -0.95
CA GLU A 131 -13.67 -10.01 -1.55
C GLU A 131 -13.69 -8.54 -1.13
N ASP A 132 -13.54 -8.26 0.18
CA ASP A 132 -13.41 -6.89 0.69
C ASP A 132 -12.29 -6.12 -0.01
N ARG A 133 -11.10 -6.72 -0.11
CA ARG A 133 -9.95 -6.08 -0.77
C ARG A 133 -10.12 -5.94 -2.27
N ALA A 134 -10.76 -6.89 -2.94
CA ALA A 134 -11.07 -6.79 -4.36
C ALA A 134 -12.04 -5.64 -4.64
N ASN A 135 -13.13 -5.54 -3.86
CA ASN A 135 -14.07 -4.42 -3.93
C ASN A 135 -13.37 -3.09 -3.67
N HIS A 136 -12.56 -3.01 -2.61
CA HIS A 136 -11.81 -1.79 -2.29
C HIS A 136 -10.95 -1.32 -3.48
N ILE A 137 -10.18 -2.23 -4.11
CA ILE A 137 -9.36 -1.93 -5.28
C ILE A 137 -10.21 -1.51 -6.49
N GLU A 138 -11.34 -2.19 -6.73
CA GLU A 138 -12.24 -1.91 -7.85
C GLU A 138 -12.87 -0.51 -7.74
N TYR A 139 -13.39 -0.14 -6.57
CA TYR A 139 -13.93 1.20 -6.36
C TYR A 139 -12.84 2.26 -6.41
N LEU A 140 -11.68 2.00 -5.79
CA LEU A 140 -10.58 2.94 -5.69
C LEU A 140 -9.87 3.17 -7.03
N GLU A 141 -9.93 2.19 -7.94
CA GLU A 141 -9.13 2.12 -9.18
C GLU A 141 -7.61 2.21 -8.90
N ALA A 142 -7.18 1.73 -7.72
CA ALA A 142 -5.79 1.71 -7.30
C ALA A 142 -5.50 0.50 -6.39
N GLN A 143 -4.31 -0.08 -6.54
CA GLN A 143 -3.82 -1.09 -5.62
C GLN A 143 -3.08 -0.40 -4.46
N VAL A 144 -3.60 -0.53 -3.25
CA VAL A 144 -3.09 0.12 -2.03
C VAL A 144 -2.71 -0.86 -0.91
N GLY A 145 -2.77 -2.17 -1.20
CA GLY A 145 -2.32 -3.23 -0.30
C GLY A 145 -1.19 -4.05 -0.95
N PRO A 146 0.07 -3.56 -0.94
CA PRO A 146 1.19 -4.32 -1.50
C PRO A 146 1.42 -5.62 -0.72
N VAL A 147 1.71 -6.70 -1.44
CA VAL A 147 2.04 -8.01 -0.85
C VAL A 147 3.54 -8.10 -0.61
N PHE A 148 3.92 -8.46 0.61
CA PHE A 148 5.32 -8.73 0.95
C PHE A 148 5.74 -10.11 0.41
N SER A 149 6.86 -10.16 -0.31
CA SER A 149 7.43 -11.39 -0.83
C SER A 149 8.92 -11.46 -0.52
N ILE A 150 9.47 -12.68 -0.57
CA ILE A 150 10.89 -12.94 -0.35
C ILE A 150 11.44 -13.71 -1.55
N PHE A 151 12.70 -13.43 -1.90
CA PHE A 151 13.44 -14.14 -2.92
C PHE A 151 14.77 -14.64 -2.34
N ARG A 152 15.39 -15.61 -3.02
CA ARG A 152 16.69 -16.13 -2.59
C ARG A 152 17.72 -15.01 -2.64
N ASN A 153 18.57 -14.96 -1.62
CA ASN A 153 19.66 -13.98 -1.57
C ASN A 153 20.49 -14.00 -2.86
N ASN A 154 20.79 -12.80 -3.36
CA ASN A 154 21.61 -12.58 -4.54
C ASN A 154 22.49 -11.36 -4.25
N SER A 155 23.82 -11.54 -4.27
CA SER A 155 24.77 -10.49 -3.91
C SER A 155 24.67 -9.27 -4.82
N GLU A 156 24.50 -9.46 -6.14
CA GLU A 156 24.39 -8.36 -7.09
C GLU A 156 23.17 -7.47 -6.80
N ILE A 157 22.04 -8.09 -6.42
CA ILE A 157 20.83 -7.36 -6.03
C ILE A 157 21.03 -6.64 -4.69
N SER A 158 21.65 -7.30 -3.71
CA SER A 158 21.93 -6.70 -2.41
C SER A 158 22.88 -5.50 -2.54
N ASP A 159 23.95 -5.63 -3.32
CA ASP A 159 24.91 -4.56 -3.59
C ASP A 159 24.24 -3.37 -4.30
N LEU A 160 23.36 -3.66 -5.27
CA LEU A 160 22.57 -2.62 -5.95
C LEU A 160 21.64 -1.89 -4.97
N PHE A 161 20.97 -2.60 -4.06
CA PHE A 161 20.13 -1.99 -3.04
C PHE A 161 20.95 -1.12 -2.08
N GLU A 162 22.13 -1.56 -1.65
CA GLU A 162 23.03 -0.76 -0.82
C GLU A 162 23.46 0.51 -1.55
N GLN A 163 23.91 0.40 -2.80
CA GLN A 163 24.32 1.55 -3.61
C GLN A 163 23.19 2.59 -3.75
N LEU A 164 21.98 2.15 -4.12
CA LEU A 164 20.84 3.05 -4.35
C LEU A 164 20.34 3.75 -3.09
N THR A 165 20.68 3.24 -1.91
CA THR A 165 20.17 3.73 -0.63
C THR A 165 21.21 4.45 0.22
N GLN A 166 22.48 4.39 -0.16
CA GLN A 166 23.53 5.26 0.36
C GLN A 166 23.53 6.66 -0.29
N MET A 167 22.81 6.84 -1.41
CA MET A 167 22.74 8.10 -2.16
C MET A 167 21.79 9.15 -1.55
N ASN A 168 21.25 8.92 -0.34
CA ASN A 168 20.35 9.83 0.37
C ASN A 168 20.89 10.20 1.75
#